data_AF-A0A6J3QBY4-F1
#
_entry.id   AF-A0A6J3QBY4-F1
#
_cell.length_a   1.000
_cell.length_b   1.000
_cell.length_c   1.000
_cell.angle_alpha   90.00
_cell.angle_beta   90.00
_cell.angle_gamma   90.00
#
_symmetry.space_group_name_H-M   'P 1'
#
loop_
_entity.id
_entity.type
_entity.pdbx_description
1 polymer ?
#
loop_
_entity_poly.entity_id
_entity_poly.type
_entity_poly.pdbx_seq_one_letter_code
_entity_poly.pdbx_strand_id
1 'polypeptide(L)'
;MRIQDLKVSLKPLHSVNNPILRKRKLLGTKPKDGVYIHNRENGAEDSNVALEKLRDVIAQCILPQAGENEDEKLNEVVQEAWKYNRECKLLRDTLQSFSWNGRGFTDKVDRLKLAEIVKQVIEEQTTSHESQ
;
A
#
# COMPACT_ATOMS: atom_id res chain seq x y z
N MET A 1 -3.49 -56.12 -9.74
CA MET A 1 -4.55 -55.64 -10.65
C MET A 1 -3.90 -54.66 -11.63
N ARG A 2 -3.86 -54.96 -12.94
CA ARG A 2 -3.21 -54.11 -13.96
C ARG A 2 -4.23 -53.10 -14.48
N ILE A 3 -3.99 -51.81 -14.29
CA ILE A 3 -4.85 -50.72 -14.76
C ILE A 3 -4.64 -50.59 -16.28
N GLN A 4 -5.72 -50.63 -17.07
CA GLN A 4 -5.65 -50.42 -18.51
C GLN A 4 -5.46 -48.92 -18.79
N ASP A 5 -4.51 -48.57 -19.67
CA ASP A 5 -4.30 -47.20 -20.14
C ASP A 5 -5.53 -46.70 -20.89
N LEU A 6 -6.32 -45.86 -20.21
CA LEU A 6 -7.45 -45.18 -20.81
C LEU A 6 -6.90 -44.14 -21.81
N LYS A 7 -7.07 -44.40 -23.11
CA LYS A 7 -6.60 -43.50 -24.17
C LYS A 7 -7.50 -42.26 -24.24
N VAL A 8 -7.19 -41.26 -23.41
CA VAL A 8 -7.89 -39.97 -23.40
C VAL A 8 -7.34 -39.11 -24.54
N SER A 9 -8.18 -38.82 -25.54
CA SER A 9 -7.88 -37.84 -26.58
C SER A 9 -8.56 -36.51 -26.24
N LEU A 10 -7.77 -35.52 -25.82
CA LEU A 10 -8.28 -34.19 -25.50
C LEU A 10 -8.44 -33.37 -26.78
N LYS A 11 -9.61 -32.75 -26.95
CA LYS A 11 -9.86 -31.83 -28.07
C LYS A 11 -9.01 -30.56 -27.92
N PRO A 12 -8.46 -30.02 -29.00
CA PRO A 12 -7.64 -28.81 -28.93
C PRO A 12 -8.49 -27.60 -28.56
N LEU A 13 -7.94 -26.71 -27.73
CA LEU A 13 -8.59 -25.56 -27.08
C LEU A 13 -9.39 -24.65 -28.03
N HIS A 14 -8.98 -24.54 -29.30
CA HIS A 14 -9.64 -23.69 -30.30
C HIS A 14 -11.00 -24.24 -30.77
N SER A 15 -11.27 -25.53 -30.57
CA SER A 15 -12.51 -26.20 -30.99
C SER A 15 -13.58 -26.23 -29.88
N VAL A 16 -13.23 -25.79 -28.67
CA VAL A 16 -14.09 -25.90 -27.49
C VAL A 16 -14.81 -24.56 -27.26
N ASN A 17 -16.12 -24.52 -27.48
CA ASN A 17 -16.95 -23.33 -27.23
C ASN A 17 -17.24 -23.16 -25.73
N ASN A 18 -16.20 -22.84 -24.96
CA ASN A 18 -16.34 -22.60 -23.52
C ASN A 18 -16.52 -21.08 -23.26
N PRO A 19 -17.65 -20.65 -22.68
CA PRO A 19 -17.91 -19.24 -22.39
C PRO A 19 -16.87 -18.61 -21.45
N ILE A 20 -16.24 -19.39 -20.57
CA ILE A 20 -15.18 -18.93 -19.66
C ILE A 20 -13.92 -18.57 -20.46
N LEU A 21 -13.50 -19.45 -21.38
CA LEU A 21 -12.33 -19.19 -22.23
C LEU A 21 -12.56 -17.99 -23.15
N ARG A 22 -13.79 -17.81 -23.66
CA ARG A 22 -14.18 -16.64 -24.45
C ARG A 22 -14.06 -15.34 -23.65
N LYS A 23 -14.58 -15.31 -22.41
CA LYS A 23 -14.45 -14.13 -21.53
C LYS A 23 -12.99 -13.85 -21.18
N ARG A 24 -12.17 -14.87 -20.89
CA ARG A 24 -10.74 -14.69 -20.61
C ARG A 24 -9.96 -14.17 -21.81
N LYS A 25 -10.28 -14.60 -23.05
CA LYS A 25 -9.66 -14.07 -24.27
C LYS A 25 -10.04 -12.60 -24.50
N LEU A 26 -11.27 -12.19 -24.19
CA LEU A 26 -11.69 -10.79 -24.25
C LEU A 26 -10.99 -9.92 -23.19
N LEU A 27 -10.70 -10.47 -22.02
CA LEU A 27 -10.00 -9.77 -20.94
C LEU A 27 -8.47 -9.83 -21.07
N GLY A 28 -7.94 -10.67 -21.96
CA GLY A 28 -6.52 -10.97 -22.07
C GLY A 28 -5.94 -10.59 -23.43
N THR A 29 -5.78 -9.29 -23.68
CA THR A 29 -4.61 -8.67 -24.36
C THR A 29 -4.69 -7.15 -24.23
N LYS A 30 -4.31 -6.62 -23.08
CA LYS A 30 -3.42 -5.45 -23.06
C LYS A 30 -2.30 -5.82 -22.09
N PRO A 31 -1.05 -5.99 -22.56
CA PRO A 31 0.07 -5.86 -21.66
C PRO A 31 0.03 -4.41 -21.17
N LYS A 32 -0.55 -4.19 -19.99
CA LYS A 32 -0.26 -2.98 -19.24
C LYS A 32 1.09 -3.26 -18.59
N ASP A 33 2.13 -2.77 -19.25
CA ASP A 33 3.35 -2.30 -18.60
C ASP A 33 3.02 -1.79 -17.20
N GLY A 34 3.81 -2.24 -16.21
CA GLY A 34 3.81 -1.84 -14.81
C GLY A 34 2.54 -1.15 -14.31
N VAL A 35 1.75 -1.85 -13.50
CA VAL A 35 0.72 -1.20 -12.67
C VAL A 35 1.42 -0.45 -11.53
N TYR A 36 2.16 0.61 -11.87
CA TYR A 36 2.28 1.79 -11.04
C TYR A 36 1.02 2.61 -11.36
N ILE A 37 0.00 2.52 -10.50
CA ILE A 37 -1.10 3.48 -10.56
C ILE A 37 -0.60 4.76 -9.90
N HIS A 38 0.19 5.55 -10.64
CA HIS A 38 0.38 6.96 -10.32
C HIS A 38 -0.70 7.71 -11.11
N ASN A 39 -1.86 7.91 -10.47
CA ASN A 39 -2.89 8.79 -11.02
C ASN A 39 -2.37 10.22 -10.92
N ARG A 40 -1.99 10.77 -12.07
CA ARG A 40 -1.47 12.12 -12.20
C ARG A 40 -2.63 13.12 -12.46
N GLU A 41 -3.26 13.65 -11.41
CA GLU A 41 -3.99 14.94 -11.43
C GLU A 41 -3.42 15.98 -10.40
N ASN A 42 -2.58 16.91 -10.89
CA ASN A 42 -1.63 17.81 -10.18
C ASN A 42 -2.25 18.92 -9.27
N GLY A 43 -3.35 18.64 -8.58
CA GLY A 43 -3.89 19.52 -7.54
C GLY A 43 -4.50 18.77 -6.36
N ALA A 44 -5.09 17.61 -6.61
CA ALA A 44 -5.44 16.61 -5.59
C ALA A 44 -4.28 15.62 -5.34
N GLU A 45 -3.30 15.56 -6.26
CA GLU A 45 -2.09 14.74 -6.17
C GLU A 45 -1.33 14.94 -4.86
N ASP A 46 -1.07 16.18 -4.42
CA ASP A 46 -0.22 16.41 -3.24
C ASP A 46 -0.87 15.92 -1.94
N SER A 47 -2.19 16.11 -1.80
CA SER A 47 -2.97 15.56 -0.68
C SER A 47 -3.04 14.03 -0.76
N ASN A 48 -3.20 13.49 -1.97
CA ASN A 48 -3.18 12.04 -2.19
C ASN A 48 -1.82 11.42 -1.82
N VAL A 49 -0.71 12.07 -2.22
CA VAL A 49 0.65 11.67 -1.89
C VAL A 49 0.90 11.80 -0.39
N ALA A 50 0.44 12.87 0.25
CA ALA A 50 0.56 13.05 1.70
C ALA A 50 -0.14 11.91 2.48
N LEU A 51 -1.34 11.52 2.04
CA LEU A 51 -2.09 10.39 2.60
C LEU A 51 -1.41 9.04 2.28
N GLU A 52 -0.88 8.86 1.07
CA GLU A 52 -0.12 7.67 0.66
C GLU A 52 1.09 7.47 1.58
N LYS A 53 1.85 8.53 1.86
CA LYS A 53 2.99 8.45 2.78
C LYS A 53 2.60 8.10 4.21
N LEU A 54 1.44 8.54 4.70
CA LEU A 54 0.94 8.09 6.00
C LEU A 54 0.53 6.60 5.98
N ARG A 55 -0.03 6.12 4.87
CA ARG A 55 -0.36 4.71 4.68
C ARG A 55 0.90 3.83 4.64
N ASP A 56 1.98 4.33 4.03
CA ASP A 56 3.28 3.63 4.01
C ASP A 56 3.84 3.43 5.43
N VAL A 57 3.68 4.41 6.32
CA VAL A 57 4.07 4.28 7.74
C VAL A 57 3.26 3.17 8.42
N ILE A 58 1.94 3.13 8.22
CA ILE A 58 1.08 2.07 8.76
C ILE A 58 1.50 0.71 8.21
N ALA A 59 1.75 0.61 6.90
CA ALA A 59 2.19 -0.62 6.26
C ALA A 59 3.50 -1.12 6.86
N GLN A 60 4.49 -0.25 7.07
CA GLN A 60 5.77 -0.62 7.68
C GLN A 60 5.62 -1.04 9.15
N CYS A 61 4.64 -0.50 9.88
CA CYS A 61 4.37 -0.87 11.26
C CYS A 61 3.71 -2.25 11.40
N ILE A 62 2.79 -2.60 10.50
CA ILE A 62 1.99 -3.84 10.56
C ILE A 62 2.64 -4.97 9.77
N LEU A 63 3.27 -4.64 8.65
CA LEU A 63 3.92 -5.55 7.72
C LEU A 63 5.40 -5.15 7.53
N PRO A 64 6.23 -5.23 8.59
CA PRO A 64 7.64 -4.89 8.46
C PRO A 64 8.31 -5.82 7.44
N GLN A 65 9.06 -5.23 6.51
CA GLN A 65 9.86 -6.02 5.58
C GLN A 65 10.96 -6.74 6.38
N ALA A 66 10.98 -8.08 6.30
CA ALA A 66 11.95 -8.89 7.01
C ALA A 66 13.38 -8.55 6.55
N GLY A 67 14.20 -8.02 7.46
CA GLY A 67 15.59 -7.62 7.19
C GLY A 67 16.25 -6.99 8.41
N GLU A 68 17.56 -6.73 8.35
CA GLU A 68 18.35 -6.27 9.51
C GLU A 68 18.13 -4.79 9.88
N ASN A 69 17.38 -4.02 9.08
CA ASN A 69 17.28 -2.55 9.22
C ASN A 69 15.81 -2.05 9.29
N GLU A 70 14.94 -2.77 9.99
CA GLU A 70 13.50 -2.41 10.08
C GLU A 70 13.27 -1.01 10.68
N ASP A 71 14.07 -0.63 11.68
CA ASP A 71 13.95 0.67 12.36
C ASP A 71 14.48 1.82 11.50
N GLU A 72 15.54 1.61 10.73
CA GLU A 72 16.01 2.57 9.70
C GLU A 72 14.93 2.76 8.64
N LYS A 73 14.31 1.67 8.17
CA LYS A 73 13.23 1.75 7.20
C LYS A 73 12.01 2.48 7.75
N LEU A 74 11.66 2.23 9.01
CA LEU A 74 10.59 2.95 9.71
C LEU A 74 10.89 4.45 9.79
N ASN A 75 12.13 4.81 10.14
CA ASN A 75 12.57 6.21 10.19
C ASN A 75 12.46 6.88 8.80
N GLU A 76 12.86 6.20 7.72
CA GLU A 76 12.72 6.73 6.36
C GLU A 76 11.26 7.03 6.01
N VAL A 77 10.35 6.07 6.20
CA VAL A 77 8.94 6.25 5.83
C VAL A 77 8.26 7.33 6.69
N VAL A 78 8.60 7.42 7.98
CA VAL A 78 8.09 8.47 8.86
C VAL A 78 8.64 9.83 8.46
N GLN A 79 9.92 9.90 8.07
CA GLN A 79 10.51 11.14 7.59
C GLN A 79 9.88 11.62 6.28
N GLU A 80 9.57 10.71 5.35
CA GLU A 80 8.81 11.05 4.14
C GLU A 80 7.42 11.56 4.49
N ALA A 81 6.65 10.82 5.30
CA ALA A 81 5.33 11.25 5.74
C ALA A 81 5.35 12.64 6.39
N TRP A 82 6.35 12.91 7.24
CA TRP A 82 6.55 14.21 7.88
C TRP A 82 6.80 15.35 6.89
N LYS A 83 7.54 15.12 5.80
CA LYS A 83 7.82 16.14 4.78
C LYS A 83 6.57 16.60 4.06
N TYR A 84 5.68 15.66 3.72
CA TYR A 84 4.44 15.96 3.00
C TYR A 84 3.33 16.47 3.93
N ASN A 85 3.36 16.11 5.22
CA ASN A 85 2.32 16.45 6.19
C ASN A 85 2.77 17.52 7.21
N ARG A 86 3.69 18.42 6.85
CA ARG A 86 4.26 19.43 7.78
C ARG A 86 3.22 20.30 8.47
N GLU A 87 2.10 20.54 7.82
CA GLU A 87 1.05 21.43 8.33
C GLU A 87 0.07 20.71 9.27
N CYS A 88 0.00 19.38 9.24
CA CYS A 88 -0.89 18.58 10.07
C CYS A 88 -0.47 18.66 11.54
N LYS A 89 -1.23 19.37 12.39
CA LYS A 89 -0.94 19.56 13.82
C LYS A 89 -0.96 18.23 14.58
N LEU A 90 -1.99 17.40 14.36
CA LEU A 90 -2.11 16.11 15.03
C LEU A 90 -0.89 15.22 14.76
N LEU A 91 -0.38 15.21 13.51
CA LEU A 91 0.85 14.46 13.20
C LEU A 91 2.07 14.97 13.98
N ARG A 92 2.19 16.27 14.22
CA ARG A 92 3.32 16.82 15.00
C ARG A 92 3.25 16.42 16.45
N ASP A 93 2.07 16.58 17.06
CA ASP A 93 1.86 16.29 18.47
C ASP A 93 2.08 14.80 18.75
N THR A 94 1.62 13.96 17.82
CA THR A 94 1.80 12.50 17.90
C THR A 94 3.25 12.10 17.73
N LEU A 95 3.96 12.58 16.70
CA LEU A 95 5.39 12.30 16.53
C LEU A 95 6.23 12.81 17.70
N GLN A 96 5.88 13.97 18.27
CA GLN A 96 6.53 14.48 19.48
C GLN A 96 6.32 13.55 20.68
N SER A 97 5.12 12.97 20.84
CA SER A 97 4.83 11.96 21.87
C SER A 97 5.67 10.68 21.72
N PHE A 98 6.16 10.38 20.52
CA PHE A 98 7.04 9.24 20.25
C PHE A 98 8.53 9.60 20.26
N SER A 99 8.89 10.79 20.75
CA SER A 99 10.26 11.31 20.76
C SER A 99 10.89 11.38 19.36
N TRP A 100 10.11 11.79 18.34
CA TRP A 100 10.63 12.03 17.00
C TRP A 100 11.45 13.31 16.93
N ASN A 101 12.70 13.22 16.43
CA ASN A 101 13.60 14.38 16.32
C ASN A 101 13.68 15.00 14.92
N GLY A 102 12.81 14.59 13.99
CA GLY A 102 12.82 15.04 12.58
C GLY A 102 13.64 14.17 11.62
N ARG A 103 14.45 13.25 12.15
CA ARG A 103 15.24 12.27 11.38
C ARG A 103 14.96 10.83 11.80
N GLY A 104 14.75 10.59 13.09
CA GLY A 104 14.54 9.28 13.67
C GLY A 104 13.88 9.38 15.04
N PHE A 105 13.41 8.24 15.54
CA PHE A 105 12.95 8.14 16.93
C PHE A 105 14.15 8.00 17.86
N THR A 106 14.16 8.76 18.97
CA THR A 106 15.23 8.65 19.99
C THR A 106 15.00 7.50 20.96
N ASP A 107 13.75 7.07 21.11
CA ASP A 107 13.31 6.00 22.00
C ASP A 107 12.68 4.85 21.23
N LYS A 108 12.54 3.70 21.89
CA LYS A 108 11.82 2.55 21.31
C LYS A 108 10.37 2.93 21.06
N VAL A 109 9.92 2.74 19.82
CA VAL A 109 8.56 3.02 19.39
C VAL A 109 7.73 1.74 19.40
N ASP A 110 6.56 1.83 20.01
CA ASP A 110 5.50 0.84 19.82
C ASP A 110 4.89 1.04 18.42
N ARG A 111 5.23 0.13 17.50
CA ARG A 111 4.82 0.20 16.10
C ARG A 111 3.31 0.10 15.94
N LEU A 112 2.63 -0.71 16.75
CA LEU A 112 1.17 -0.86 16.67
C LEU A 112 0.48 0.41 17.14
N LYS A 113 0.97 1.00 18.22
CA LYS A 113 0.45 2.28 18.72
C LYS A 113 0.70 3.42 17.73
N LEU A 114 1.87 3.45 17.08
CA LEU A 114 2.16 4.41 16.02
C LEU A 114 1.19 4.25 14.84
N ALA A 115 0.94 3.02 14.38
CA ALA A 115 0.01 2.74 13.29
C ALA A 115 -1.43 3.20 13.60
N GLU A 116 -1.91 2.93 14.81
CA GLU A 116 -3.25 3.34 15.25
C GLU A 116 -3.41 4.86 15.24
N ILE A 117 -2.42 5.57 15.76
CA ILE A 117 -2.43 7.03 15.81
C ILE A 117 -2.30 7.64 14.41
N VAL A 118 -1.43 7.10 13.55
CA VAL A 118 -1.30 7.57 12.16
C VAL A 118 -2.58 7.31 11.37
N LYS A 119 -3.31 6.22 11.66
CA LYS A 119 -4.64 5.98 11.09
C LYS A 119 -5.63 7.09 11.50
N GLN A 120 -5.64 7.50 12.77
CA GLN A 120 -6.48 8.61 13.22
C GLN A 120 -6.14 9.93 12.51
N VAL A 121 -4.85 10.19 12.26
CA VAL A 121 -4.40 11.35 11.47
C VAL A 121 -4.95 11.31 10.05
N ILE A 122 -4.95 10.14 9.40
CA ILE A 122 -5.54 9.97 8.07
C ILE A 122 -7.04 10.25 8.11
N GLU A 123 -7.76 9.69 9.08
CA GLU A 123 -9.21 9.89 9.23
C GLU A 123 -9.54 11.38 9.37
N GLU A 124 -8.84 12.12 10.23
CA GLU A 124 -9.05 13.56 10.43
C GLU A 124 -8.75 14.40 9.17
N GLN A 125 -7.69 14.04 8.43
CA GLN A 125 -7.37 14.70 7.16
C GLN A 125 -8.44 14.43 6.10
N THR A 126 -8.96 13.21 6.02
CA THR A 126 -10.02 12.87 5.07
C THR A 126 -11.35 13.53 5.40
N THR A 127 -11.73 13.64 6.68
CA THR A 127 -12.97 14.33 7.10
C THR A 127 -12.90 15.83 6.85
N SER A 128 -11.71 16.42 7.03
CA SER A 128 -11.50 17.84 6.73
C SER A 128 -11.64 18.13 5.23
N HIS A 129 -11.24 17.18 4.38
CA HIS A 129 -11.32 17.30 2.92
C HIS A 129 -12.74 17.11 2.36
N GLU A 130 -13.61 16.36 3.05
CA GLU A 130 -15.01 16.14 2.65
C GLU A 130 -15.94 17.31 3.04
N SER A 131 -15.47 18.21 3.90
CA SER A 131 -16.23 19.36 4.42
C SER A 131 -16.05 20.66 3.62
N GLN A 132 -15.38 20.61 2.46
CA GLN A 132 -15.17 21.74 1.52
C GLN A 132 -15.92 21.53 0.20
#